data_AF-A0A816C5N4-F1
#
_entry.id   AF-A0A816C5N4-F1
#
_cell.length_a   1.000
_cell.length_b   1.000
_cell.length_c   1.000
_cell.angle_alpha   90.00
_cell.angle_beta   90.00
_cell.angle_gamma   90.00
#
_symmetry.space_group_name_H-M   'P 1'
#
loop_
_entity.id
_entity.type
_entity.pdbx_description
1 polymer ?
#
loop_
_entity_poly.entity_id
_entity_poly.type
_entity_poly.pdbx_seq_one_letter_code
_entity_poly.pdbx_strand_id
1 'polypeptide(L)'
;PRLEWSFVEFGGKNITDLRSYSNVIFTNGNLDPWSAGGINSSITSSLPAILINGGAHHLDLRAANPDDPESVINARQQIVTLIQRWIS
;
A
#
# COMPACT_ATOMS: atom_id res chain seq x y z
N PRO A 1 -1.85 28.55 -3.80
CA PRO A 1 -2.08 27.13 -3.46
C PRO A 1 -3.42 26.95 -2.70
N ARG A 2 -4.14 25.85 -2.93
CA ARG A 2 -5.31 25.44 -2.11
C ARG A 2 -4.89 24.28 -1.22
N LEU A 3 -4.33 24.58 -0.05
CA LEU A 3 -3.64 23.60 0.80
C LEU A 3 -4.55 22.47 1.31
N GLU A 4 -5.82 22.76 1.58
CA GLU A 4 -6.77 21.76 2.09
C GLU A 4 -7.49 20.96 0.99
N TRP A 5 -7.30 21.32 -0.29
CA TRP A 5 -8.09 20.76 -1.38
C TRP A 5 -7.96 19.24 -1.49
N SER A 6 -6.77 18.70 -1.26
CA SER A 6 -6.54 17.24 -1.31
C SER A 6 -7.36 16.48 -0.27
N PHE A 7 -7.47 17.01 0.95
CA PHE A 7 -8.26 16.36 2.01
C PHE A 7 -9.77 16.46 1.76
N VAL A 8 -10.22 17.54 1.10
CA VAL A 8 -11.63 17.70 0.72
C VAL A 8 -12.00 16.75 -0.42
N GLU A 9 -11.14 16.63 -1.42
CA GLU A 9 -11.41 15.83 -2.61
C GLU A 9 -11.22 14.32 -2.39
N PHE A 10 -10.13 13.94 -1.72
CA PHE A 10 -9.70 12.53 -1.61
C PHE A 10 -9.81 11.94 -0.20
N GLY A 11 -10.07 12.77 0.82
CA GLY A 11 -9.99 12.35 2.22
C GLY A 11 -8.56 12.15 2.71
N GLY A 12 -8.36 11.26 3.69
CA GLY A 12 -7.04 10.92 4.23
C GLY A 12 -6.57 11.83 5.36
N LYS A 13 -7.41 12.78 5.80
CA LYS A 13 -7.17 13.55 7.04
C LYS A 13 -7.42 12.66 8.26
N ASN A 14 -8.45 11.82 8.20
CA ASN A 14 -8.68 10.72 9.12
C ASN A 14 -8.73 9.39 8.36
N ILE A 15 -8.25 8.31 8.98
CA ILE A 15 -8.28 6.97 8.37
C ILE A 15 -9.70 6.50 8.04
N THR A 16 -10.69 6.98 8.79
CA THR A 16 -12.12 6.68 8.59
C THR A 16 -12.66 7.22 7.27
N ASP A 17 -12.05 8.27 6.72
CA ASP A 17 -12.45 8.88 5.43
C ASP A 17 -12.31 7.88 4.29
N LEU A 18 -11.44 6.88 4.45
CA LEU A 18 -11.17 5.87 3.43
C LEU A 18 -12.09 4.65 3.50
N ARG A 19 -12.96 4.52 4.52
CA ARG A 19 -13.76 3.30 4.73
C ARG A 19 -14.75 2.97 3.61
N SER A 20 -15.22 3.96 2.85
CA SER A 20 -16.13 3.77 1.72
C SER A 20 -15.44 3.31 0.44
N TYR A 21 -14.10 3.34 0.40
CA TYR A 21 -13.31 2.90 -0.75
C TYR A 21 -13.15 1.38 -0.75
N SER A 22 -12.78 0.83 -1.90
CA SER A 22 -12.53 -0.61 -2.06
C SER A 22 -11.46 -0.85 -3.11
N ASN A 23 -10.87 -2.04 -3.06
CA ASN A 23 -9.93 -2.55 -4.07
C ASN A 23 -8.68 -1.67 -4.24
N VAL A 24 -8.10 -1.24 -3.11
CA VAL A 24 -6.81 -0.54 -3.06
C VAL A 24 -5.91 -1.28 -2.09
N ILE A 25 -4.71 -1.65 -2.54
CA ILE A 25 -3.69 -2.25 -1.69
C ILE A 25 -2.67 -1.17 -1.37
N PHE A 26 -2.45 -0.90 -0.08
CA PHE A 26 -1.43 0.03 0.36
C PHE A 26 -0.15 -0.74 0.69
N THR A 27 0.91 -0.57 -0.10
CA THR A 27 2.21 -1.19 0.15
C THR A 27 3.20 -0.15 0.65
N ASN A 28 3.99 -0.49 1.66
CA ASN A 28 5.04 0.38 2.17
C ASN A 28 6.28 -0.45 2.54
N GLY A 29 7.46 0.10 2.25
CA GLY A 29 8.72 -0.43 2.76
C GLY A 29 9.03 0.15 4.14
N ASN A 30 9.50 -0.66 5.09
CA ASN A 30 9.83 -0.15 6.43
C ASN A 30 11.09 0.74 6.46
N LEU A 31 11.90 0.73 5.40
CA LEU A 31 13.05 1.63 5.23
C LEU A 31 12.69 2.89 4.43
N ASP A 32 11.47 2.98 3.92
CA ASP A 32 11.02 4.12 3.13
C ASP A 32 10.61 5.29 4.05
N PRO A 33 11.27 6.46 4.00
CA PRO A 33 10.84 7.63 4.77
C PRO A 33 9.41 8.10 4.39
N TRP A 34 8.94 7.80 3.17
CA TRP A 34 7.59 8.16 2.74
C TRP A 34 6.50 7.32 3.40
N SER A 35 6.85 6.17 3.99
CA SER A 35 5.90 5.32 4.72
C SER A 35 5.24 6.07 5.88
N ALA A 36 5.91 7.08 6.46
CA ALA A 36 5.35 7.92 7.52
C ALA A 36 4.11 8.72 7.09
N GLY A 37 3.98 9.03 5.79
CA GLY A 37 2.80 9.69 5.23
C GLY A 37 1.79 8.72 4.60
N GLY A 38 2.06 7.41 4.63
CA GLY A 38 1.24 6.38 4.00
C GLY A 38 0.25 5.70 4.95
N ILE A 39 -0.49 4.73 4.40
CA ILE A 39 -1.35 3.83 5.17
C ILE A 39 -0.58 2.55 5.52
N ASN A 40 -0.31 2.34 6.81
CA ASN A 40 0.48 1.20 7.31
C ASN A 40 -0.36 0.16 8.08
N SER A 41 -1.69 0.26 8.04
CA SER A 41 -2.59 -0.70 8.69
C SER A 41 -3.86 -0.86 7.86
N SER A 42 -4.31 -2.11 7.71
CA SER A 42 -5.51 -2.42 6.93
C SER A 42 -6.74 -1.71 7.51
N ILE A 43 -7.53 -1.09 6.64
CA ILE A 43 -8.70 -0.28 7.02
C ILE A 43 -9.97 -1.14 7.00
N THR A 44 -10.14 -1.90 5.92
CA THR A 44 -11.24 -2.84 5.69
C THR A 44 -10.66 -4.10 5.03
N SER A 45 -11.47 -5.14 4.84
CA SER A 45 -11.05 -6.33 4.08
C SER A 45 -10.70 -6.04 2.62
N SER A 46 -11.25 -4.96 2.04
CA SER A 46 -11.00 -4.50 0.67
C SER A 46 -9.91 -3.43 0.55
N LEU A 47 -9.35 -2.98 1.68
CA LEU A 47 -8.29 -1.98 1.78
C LEU A 47 -7.12 -2.49 2.64
N PRO A 48 -6.44 -3.57 2.20
CA PRO A 48 -5.32 -4.13 2.95
C PRO A 48 -4.09 -3.23 2.91
N ALA A 49 -3.33 -3.21 4.01
CA ALA A 49 -1.98 -2.66 4.06
C ALA A 49 -0.95 -3.81 4.14
N ILE A 50 0.13 -3.71 3.35
CA ILE A 50 1.21 -4.70 3.30
C ILE A 50 2.53 -3.97 3.59
N LEU A 51 3.17 -4.35 4.71
CA LEU A 51 4.49 -3.84 5.07
C LEU A 51 5.57 -4.77 4.52
N ILE A 52 6.56 -4.20 3.84
CA ILE A 52 7.69 -4.90 3.24
C ILE A 52 8.93 -4.65 4.09
N ASN A 53 9.31 -5.63 4.90
CA ASN A 53 10.50 -5.55 5.74
C ASN A 53 11.77 -5.63 4.87
N GLY A 54 12.67 -4.68 5.05
CA GLY A 54 13.84 -4.48 4.18
C GLY A 54 13.52 -3.76 2.88
N GLY A 55 12.25 -3.39 2.65
CA GLY A 55 11.84 -2.60 1.50
C GLY A 55 12.14 -1.12 1.71
N ALA A 56 12.79 -0.49 0.73
CA ALA A 56 12.80 0.96 0.59
C ALA A 56 11.62 1.41 -0.30
N HIS A 57 11.75 2.55 -0.97
CA HIS A 57 10.70 3.14 -1.79
C HIS A 57 10.18 2.18 -2.87
N HIS A 58 8.94 1.72 -2.70
CA HIS A 58 8.16 0.87 -3.63
C HIS A 58 8.93 -0.32 -4.26
N LEU A 59 9.67 -1.09 -3.45
CA LEU A 59 10.48 -2.23 -3.92
C LEU A 59 9.63 -3.31 -4.63
N ASP A 60 8.39 -3.49 -4.20
CA ASP A 60 7.40 -4.41 -4.77
C ASP A 60 7.16 -4.18 -6.27
N LEU A 61 7.25 -2.93 -6.75
CA LEU A 61 7.06 -2.58 -8.16
C LEU A 61 8.29 -2.84 -9.04
N ARG A 62 9.47 -3.08 -8.45
CA ARG A 62 10.68 -3.36 -9.23
C ARG A 62 10.65 -4.78 -9.80
N ALA A 63 11.40 -4.99 -10.87
CA ALA A 63 11.62 -6.34 -11.40
C ALA A 63 12.25 -7.26 -10.34
N ALA A 64 11.96 -8.55 -10.43
CA ALA A 64 12.51 -9.55 -9.51
C ALA A 64 14.04 -9.58 -9.57
N ASN A 65 14.65 -9.77 -8.41
CA ASN A 65 16.09 -9.88 -8.24
C ASN A 65 16.43 -11.06 -7.30
N PRO A 66 17.50 -11.83 -7.56
CA PRO A 66 17.95 -12.90 -6.66
C PRO A 66 18.23 -12.44 -5.21
N ASP A 67 18.58 -11.17 -5.00
CA ASP A 67 18.86 -10.58 -3.69
C ASP A 67 17.62 -9.96 -3.03
N ASP A 68 16.42 -10.16 -3.59
CA ASP A 68 15.18 -9.66 -3.01
C ASP A 68 14.95 -10.26 -1.61
N PRO A 69 14.66 -9.42 -0.58
CA PRO A 69 14.23 -9.92 0.72
C PRO A 69 12.98 -10.78 0.57
N GLU A 70 12.88 -11.87 1.35
CA GLU A 70 11.72 -12.76 1.32
C GLU A 70 10.39 -12.01 1.52
N SER A 71 10.41 -10.93 2.32
CA SER A 71 9.25 -10.06 2.54
C SER A 71 8.67 -9.46 1.25
N VAL A 72 9.50 -9.04 0.27
CA VAL A 72 8.96 -8.47 -0.99
C VAL A 72 8.45 -9.56 -1.92
N ILE A 73 9.06 -10.74 -1.90
CA ILE A 73 8.59 -11.90 -2.67
C ILE A 73 7.18 -12.29 -2.21
N ASN A 74 6.99 -12.43 -0.90
CA ASN A 74 5.69 -12.74 -0.31
C ASN A 74 4.66 -11.63 -0.57
N ALA A 75 5.06 -10.35 -0.45
CA ALA A 75 4.19 -9.23 -0.77
C ALA A 75 3.70 -9.27 -2.23
N ARG A 76 4.59 -9.51 -3.20
CA ARG A 76 4.22 -9.62 -4.62
C ARG A 76 3.23 -10.77 -4.87
N GLN A 77 3.42 -11.93 -4.24
CA GLN A 77 2.47 -13.06 -4.33
C GLN A 77 1.09 -12.70 -3.77
N GLN A 78 1.06 -12.03 -2.61
CA GLN A 78 -0.18 -11.56 -1.99
C GLN A 78 -0.90 -10.53 -2.87
N ILE A 79 -0.16 -9.56 -3.44
CA ILE A 79 -0.69 -8.54 -4.35
C ILE A 79 -1.31 -9.19 -5.58
N VAL A 80 -0.61 -10.12 -6.24
CA VAL A 80 -1.14 -10.85 -7.40
C VAL A 80 -2.42 -11.60 -7.04
N THR A 81 -2.46 -12.29 -5.90
CA THR A 81 -3.65 -13.00 -5.43
C THR A 81 -4.85 -12.06 -5.24
N LEU A 82 -4.62 -10.87 -4.68
CA LEU A 82 -5.66 -9.87 -4.47
C LEU A 82 -6.17 -9.29 -5.79
N ILE A 83 -5.26 -8.95 -6.72
CA ILE A 83 -5.61 -8.46 -8.06
C ILE A 83 -6.41 -9.52 -8.83
N GLN A 84 -6.00 -10.79 -8.77
CA GLN A 84 -6.73 -11.90 -9.40
C GLN A 84 -8.18 -12.00 -8.92
N ARG A 85 -8.44 -11.76 -7.63
CA ARG A 85 -9.80 -11.72 -7.08
C ARG A 85 -10.64 -10.56 -7.61
N TRP A 86 -10.02 -9.45 -8.04
CA TRP A 86 -10.75 -8.30 -8.59
C TRP A 86 -11.16 -8.49 -10.04
N ILE A 87 -10.43 -9.31 -10.79
CA ILE A 87 -10.68 -9.57 -12.22
C ILE A 87 -11.49 -10.86 -12.47
N SER A 88 -11.78 -11.63 -11.41
CA SER A 88 -12.61 -12.83 -11.46
C SER A 88 -14.09 -12.46 -11.36
#